data_AF-A0AAN7V4T9-F1
#
_entry.id   AF-A0AAN7V4T9-F1
#
_cell.length_a   1.000
_cell.length_b   1.000
_cell.length_c   1.000
_cell.angle_alpha   90.00
_cell.angle_beta   90.00
_cell.angle_gamma   90.00
#
_symmetry.space_group_name_H-M   'P 1'
#
loop_
_entity.id
_entity.type
_entity.pdbx_description
1 polymer ?
#
loop_
_entity_poly.entity_id
_entity_poly.type
_entity_poly.pdbx_seq_one_letter_code
_entity_poly.pdbx_strand_id
1 'polypeptide(L)'
;MQLEKLYVFDAVVTWHIEHKKKIRRDTFENVSIEIEKHFRDDRFIYYKKRGPKQNPSGRLYKYYNYTKRLKKSGLLGEINNNKDADTTVLINEDLEEVADEETENVKSWLQINSSPWSDVQLNWRKTFKKRRNEILTNFCITNWP
;
A
#
# COMPACT_ATOMS: atom_id res chain seq x y z
N MET A 1 16.40 -10.19 5.11
CA MET A 1 17.03 -9.04 5.80
C MET A 1 16.43 -7.66 5.46
N GLN A 2 16.36 -7.18 4.21
CA GLN A 2 15.66 -5.90 3.92
C GLN A 2 14.13 -5.98 4.09
N LEU A 3 13.51 -7.12 3.74
CA LEU A 3 12.08 -7.38 3.90
C LEU A 3 11.62 -7.45 5.36
N GLU A 4 12.42 -8.02 6.26
CA GLU A 4 12.06 -8.15 7.69
C GLU A 4 12.09 -6.79 8.41
N LYS A 5 13.04 -5.92 8.03
CA LYS A 5 13.06 -4.51 8.48
C LYS A 5 11.81 -3.76 8.03
N LEU A 6 11.29 -4.13 6.85
CA LEU A 6 10.08 -3.54 6.28
C LEU A 6 8.86 -3.84 7.17
N TYR A 7 8.76 -5.09 7.60
CA TYR A 7 7.64 -5.60 8.39
C TYR A 7 7.52 -4.93 9.76
N VAL A 8 8.64 -4.68 10.45
CA VAL A 8 8.63 -4.04 11.79
C VAL A 8 8.13 -2.60 11.74
N PHE A 9 8.61 -1.81 10.78
CA PHE A 9 8.13 -0.42 10.67
C PHE A 9 6.65 -0.40 10.29
N ASP A 10 6.24 -1.32 9.41
CA ASP A 10 4.90 -1.32 8.85
C ASP A 10 3.89 -1.73 9.93
N ALA A 11 4.18 -2.78 10.70
CA ALA A 11 3.37 -3.20 11.83
C ALA A 11 3.15 -2.07 12.85
N VAL A 12 4.23 -1.36 13.23
CA VAL A 12 4.14 -0.26 14.22
C VAL A 12 3.31 0.91 13.71
N VAL A 13 3.53 1.32 12.46
CA VAL A 13 2.84 2.45 11.85
C VAL A 13 1.37 2.12 11.59
N THR A 14 1.09 0.95 11.05
CA THR A 14 -0.25 0.45 10.76
C THR A 14 -1.07 0.36 12.04
N TRP A 15 -0.53 -0.23 13.11
CA TRP A 15 -1.22 -0.30 14.41
C TRP A 15 -1.63 1.08 14.93
N HIS A 16 -0.72 2.07 14.91
CA HIS A 16 -1.05 3.41 15.41
C HIS A 16 -2.09 4.13 14.56
N ILE A 17 -2.02 3.97 13.24
CA ILE A 17 -2.96 4.59 12.32
C ILE A 17 -4.36 3.97 12.49
N GLU A 18 -4.46 2.64 12.57
CA GLU A 18 -5.73 1.92 12.77
C GLU A 18 -6.38 2.26 14.10
N HIS A 19 -5.60 2.34 15.17
CA HIS A 19 -6.12 2.69 16.50
C HIS A 19 -6.33 4.20 16.68
N LYS A 20 -6.14 5.00 15.62
CA LYS A 20 -6.25 6.48 15.63
C LYS A 20 -5.37 7.13 16.71
N LYS A 21 -4.26 6.47 17.09
CA LYS A 21 -3.31 6.94 18.10
C LYS A 21 -2.15 7.69 17.44
N LYS A 22 -1.84 8.87 17.96
CA LYS A 22 -0.69 9.66 17.52
C LYS A 22 0.60 9.01 18.04
N ILE A 23 1.54 8.71 17.14
CA ILE A 23 2.88 8.27 17.53
C ILE A 23 3.62 9.44 18.20
N ARG A 24 4.13 9.23 19.42
CA ARG A 24 4.95 10.23 20.13
C ARG A 24 6.41 10.15 19.66
N ARG A 25 7.18 11.22 19.86
CA ARG A 25 8.61 11.25 19.48
C ARG A 25 9.40 10.14 20.15
N ASP A 26 9.13 9.90 21.43
CA ASP A 26 9.80 8.86 22.21
C ASP A 26 9.50 7.46 21.65
N THR A 27 8.29 7.25 21.11
CA THR A 27 7.94 6.00 20.43
C THR A 27 8.76 5.79 19.16
N PHE A 28 8.97 6.83 18.34
CA PHE A 28 9.82 6.74 17.16
C PHE A 28 11.27 6.39 17.54
N GLU A 29 11.80 7.02 18.59
CA GLU A 29 13.14 6.77 19.10
C GLU A 29 13.28 5.33 19.60
N ASN A 30 12.35 4.86 20.43
CA ASN A 30 12.36 3.50 20.96
C ASN A 30 12.32 2.45 19.84
N VAL A 31 11.46 2.65 18.84
CA VAL A 31 11.36 1.73 17.69
C VAL A 31 12.67 1.74 16.88
N SER A 32 13.31 2.90 16.70
CA SER A 32 14.61 2.94 16.02
C SER A 32 15.73 2.22 16.80
N ILE A 33 15.71 2.29 18.13
CA ILE A 33 16.65 1.58 19.00
C ILE A 33 16.44 0.06 18.91
N GLU A 34 15.19 -0.40 18.92
CA GLU A 34 14.90 -1.84 18.79
C GLU A 34 15.30 -2.38 17.40
N ILE A 35 15.08 -1.62 16.32
CA ILE A 35 15.55 -1.99 14.98
C ILE A 35 17.09 -2.09 14.94
N GLU A 36 17.80 -1.14 15.55
CA GLU A 36 19.27 -1.17 15.66
C GLU A 36 19.75 -2.43 16.40
N LYS A 37 19.14 -2.76 17.55
CA LYS A 37 19.51 -3.96 18.33
C LYS A 37 19.29 -5.25 17.56
N HIS A 38 18.13 -5.40 16.92
CA HIS A 38 17.74 -6.66 16.27
C HIS A 38 18.40 -6.87 14.92
N PHE A 39 18.62 -5.80 14.15
CA PHE A 39 19.11 -5.89 12.77
C PHE A 39 20.52 -5.30 12.57
N ARG A 40 21.18 -4.85 13.65
CA ARG A 40 22.53 -4.24 13.65
C ARG A 40 22.66 -3.12 12.61
N ASP A 41 21.65 -2.26 12.56
CA ASP A 41 21.52 -1.17 11.58
C ASP A 41 21.61 0.21 12.23
N ASP A 42 21.90 1.25 11.45
CA ASP A 42 21.97 2.62 11.99
C ASP A 42 20.57 3.15 12.31
N ARG A 43 20.30 3.35 13.61
CA ARG A 43 19.03 3.91 14.12
C ARG A 43 18.66 5.25 13.46
N PHE A 44 19.64 6.08 13.09
CA PHE A 44 19.39 7.41 12.53
C PHE A 44 18.80 7.37 11.13
N ILE A 45 18.89 6.23 10.44
CA ILE A 45 18.16 5.96 9.20
C ILE A 45 16.64 5.97 9.47
N TYR A 46 16.22 5.42 10.60
CA TYR A 46 14.82 5.21 10.95
C TYR A 46 14.22 6.43 11.65
N TYR A 47 14.94 6.97 12.63
CA TYR A 47 14.54 8.18 13.33
C TYR A 47 15.76 8.96 13.83
N LYS A 48 15.74 10.27 13.57
CA LYS A 48 16.72 11.22 14.09
C LYS A 48 15.96 12.35 14.75
N LYS A 49 15.99 12.37 16.08
CA LYS A 49 15.58 13.51 16.88
C LYS A 49 16.46 14.70 16.51
N ARG A 50 15.84 15.80 16.10
CA ARG A 50 16.54 17.06 15.85
C ARG A 50 16.18 18.07 16.94
N GLY A 51 16.96 19.14 17.04
CA GLY A 51 16.78 20.19 18.06
C GLY A 51 15.40 20.85 18.02
N PRO A 52 15.06 21.69 19.01
CA PRO A 52 13.71 22.22 19.21
C PRO A 52 13.14 23.00 18.01
N LYS A 53 13.99 23.54 17.13
CA LYS A 53 13.60 24.27 15.91
C LYS A 53 13.70 23.46 14.61
N GLN A 54 14.02 22.17 14.69
CA GLN A 54 14.24 21.33 13.53
C GLN A 54 13.22 20.19 13.47
N ASN A 55 12.68 19.96 12.28
CA ASN A 55 11.77 18.86 12.05
C ASN A 55 12.51 17.52 12.21
N PRO A 56 11.90 16.52 12.88
CA PRO A 56 12.45 15.18 12.93
C PRO A 56 12.66 14.62 11.52
N SER A 57 13.66 13.77 11.36
CA SER A 57 13.96 13.10 10.09
C SER A 57 14.07 11.59 10.28
N GLY A 58 13.98 10.83 9.19
CA GLY A 58 14.12 9.37 9.21
C GLY A 58 12.99 8.67 8.45
N ARG A 59 13.23 7.42 8.05
CA ARG A 59 12.29 6.60 7.27
C ARG A 59 10.97 6.39 8.01
N LEU A 60 11.02 6.06 9.31
CA LEU A 60 9.83 5.79 10.12
C LEU A 60 8.93 7.03 10.24
N TYR A 61 9.55 8.20 10.45
CA TYR A 61 8.83 9.47 10.50
C TYR A 61 8.19 9.85 9.15
N LYS A 62 8.94 9.70 8.05
CA LYS A 62 8.42 9.97 6.70
C LYS A 62 7.28 9.03 6.33
N TYR A 63 7.46 7.74 6.61
CA TYR A 63 6.47 6.70 6.33
C TYR A 63 5.17 6.95 7.10
N TYR A 64 5.24 7.18 8.42
CA TYR A 64 4.05 7.51 9.22
C TYR A 64 3.25 8.68 8.65
N ASN A 65 3.92 9.79 8.31
CA ASN A 65 3.24 10.97 7.78
C ASN A 65 2.67 10.73 6.38
N TYR A 66 3.37 9.97 5.53
CA TYR A 66 2.91 9.58 4.21
C TYR A 66 1.67 8.69 4.31
N THR A 67 1.71 7.60 5.08
CA THR A 67 0.60 6.66 5.27
C THR A 67 -0.60 7.34 5.91
N LYS A 68 -0.38 8.22 6.90
CA LYS A 68 -1.45 9.04 7.50
C LYS A 68 -2.11 9.97 6.48
N ARG A 69 -1.32 10.60 5.60
CA ARG A 69 -1.85 11.47 4.53
C ARG A 69 -2.69 10.66 3.54
N LEU A 70 -2.20 9.48 3.13
CA LEU A 70 -2.92 8.60 2.21
C LEU A 70 -4.24 8.09 2.79
N LYS A 71 -4.28 7.69 4.08
CA LYS A 71 -5.54 7.31 4.73
C LYS A 71 -6.51 8.50 4.81
N LYS A 72 -6.01 9.69 5.15
CA LYS A 72 -6.86 10.91 5.19
C LYS A 72 -7.47 11.23 3.83
N SER A 73 -6.76 10.98 2.74
CA SER A 73 -7.24 11.24 1.38
C SER A 73 -8.04 10.07 0.77
N GLY A 74 -8.31 9.00 1.53
CA GLY A 74 -9.00 7.80 1.03
C GLY A 74 -8.22 6.99 -0.01
N LEU A 75 -6.93 7.28 -0.21
CA LEU A 75 -6.06 6.58 -1.17
C LEU A 75 -5.49 5.28 -0.60
N LEU A 76 -5.52 5.14 0.72
CA LEU A 76 -5.21 3.90 1.42
C LEU A 76 -6.51 3.47 2.11
N GLY A 77 -7.10 2.37 1.65
CA GLY A 77 -8.37 1.87 2.18
C GLY A 77 -8.34 1.70 3.70
N GLU A 78 -9.49 1.83 4.34
CA GLU A 78 -9.64 1.39 5.72
C GLU A 78 -9.44 -0.13 5.74
N ILE A 79 -8.30 -0.58 6.28
CA ILE A 79 -8.11 -1.98 6.63
C ILE A 79 -9.08 -2.23 7.79
N ASN A 80 -10.31 -2.60 7.45
CA ASN A 80 -11.30 -3.02 8.41
C ASN A 80 -10.81 -4.35 9.01
N ASN A 81 -10.28 -4.29 10.23
CA ASN A 81 -9.90 -5.45 11.03
C ASN A 81 -11.15 -6.19 11.55
N ASN A 82 -12.10 -6.49 10.66
CA ASN A 82 -13.01 -7.58 10.91
C ASN A 82 -12.22 -8.86 10.63
N LYS A 83 -11.78 -9.48 11.72
CA LYS A 83 -11.62 -10.93 11.75
C LYS A 83 -12.94 -11.51 11.21
N ASP A 84 -12.82 -12.42 10.26
CA ASP A 84 -13.91 -13.03 9.49
C ASP A 84 -14.38 -12.17 8.31
N ALA A 85 -13.58 -12.13 7.25
CA ALA A 85 -14.06 -12.39 5.89
C ALA A 85 -12.88 -12.37 4.92
N ASP A 86 -12.94 -13.35 4.04
CA ASP A 86 -12.34 -13.41 2.73
C ASP A 86 -12.00 -12.04 2.09
N THR A 87 -10.94 -12.04 1.29
CA THR A 87 -10.33 -10.91 0.59
C THR A 87 -11.34 -10.16 -0.27
N THR A 88 -12.17 -9.32 0.36
CA THR A 88 -13.22 -8.53 -0.29
C THR A 88 -13.43 -7.24 0.49
N VAL A 89 -12.51 -6.27 0.32
CA VAL A 89 -12.80 -4.87 0.64
C VAL A 89 -12.76 -4.05 -0.65
N LEU A 90 -13.91 -4.06 -1.31
CA LEU A 90 -14.65 -2.89 -1.79
C LEU A 90 -13.89 -1.90 -2.70
N ILE A 91 -13.83 -2.25 -3.99
CA ILE A 91 -14.17 -1.28 -5.03
C ILE A 91 -15.69 -1.40 -5.19
N ASN A 92 -16.46 -0.69 -4.37
CA ASN A 92 -17.84 -0.36 -4.68
C ASN A 92 -17.81 0.94 -5.49
N GLU A 93 -17.41 0.84 -6.75
CA GLU A 93 -18.11 1.55 -7.83
C GLU A 93 -18.95 0.47 -8.49
N ASP A 94 -20.23 0.77 -8.76
CA ASP A 94 -21.19 -0.07 -9.47
C ASP A 94 -20.65 -0.54 -10.83
N LEU A 95 -19.78 -1.55 -10.80
CA LEU A 95 -19.40 -2.31 -11.97
C LEU A 95 -20.36 -3.49 -11.97
N GLU A 96 -21.46 -3.32 -12.72
CA GLU A 96 -22.22 -4.44 -13.27
C GLU A 96 -21.24 -5.54 -13.67
N GLU A 97 -21.54 -6.79 -13.30
CA GLU A 97 -20.81 -7.94 -13.81
C GLU A 97 -20.95 -7.96 -15.33
N VAL A 98 -20.03 -7.27 -16.00
CA VAL A 98 -19.93 -7.24 -17.44
C VAL A 98 -19.56 -8.66 -17.89
N ALA A 99 -20.35 -9.21 -18.82
CA ALA A 99 -20.15 -10.55 -19.34
C ALA A 99 -18.70 -10.75 -19.82
N ASP A 100 -18.16 -11.96 -19.63
CA ASP A 100 -16.74 -12.27 -19.85
C ASP A 100 -16.29 -11.94 -21.31
N GLU A 101 -17.20 -12.09 -22.28
CA GLU A 101 -16.99 -11.72 -23.69
C GLU A 101 -16.82 -10.20 -23.90
N GLU A 102 -17.60 -9.37 -23.21
CA GLU A 102 -17.47 -7.91 -23.31
C GLU A 102 -16.15 -7.46 -22.66
N THR A 103 -15.69 -8.12 -21.60
CA THR A 103 -14.38 -7.81 -20.98
C THR A 103 -13.20 -8.11 -21.90
N GLU A 104 -13.25 -9.17 -22.73
CA GLU A 104 -12.19 -9.46 -23.71
C GLU A 104 -12.16 -8.45 -24.85
N ASN A 105 -13.33 -8.01 -25.31
CA ASN A 105 -13.43 -6.98 -26.34
C ASN A 105 -12.82 -5.67 -25.85
N VAL A 106 -13.14 -5.26 -24.62
CA VAL A 106 -12.56 -4.05 -23.99
C VAL A 106 -11.05 -4.20 -23.78
N LYS A 107 -10.57 -5.38 -23.38
CA LYS A 107 -9.14 -5.66 -23.22
C LYS A 107 -8.39 -5.56 -24.54
N SER A 108 -8.94 -6.12 -25.63
CA SER A 108 -8.37 -6.02 -26.97
C SER A 108 -8.32 -4.58 -27.46
N TRP A 109 -9.36 -3.79 -27.16
CA TRP A 109 -9.38 -2.36 -27.46
C TRP A 109 -8.25 -1.59 -26.77
N LEU A 110 -7.96 -1.89 -25.50
CA LEU A 110 -6.89 -1.26 -24.72
C LEU A 110 -5.47 -1.56 -25.23
N GLN A 111 -5.27 -2.62 -26.01
CA GLN A 111 -3.96 -2.93 -26.60
C GLN A 111 -3.60 -1.97 -27.74
N ILE A 112 -4.61 -1.41 -28.40
CA ILE A 112 -4.44 -0.62 -29.63
C ILE A 112 -4.66 0.87 -29.33
N ASN A 113 -5.48 1.21 -28.35
CA ASN A 113 -5.91 2.57 -28.09
C ASN A 113 -5.32 3.11 -26.77
N SER A 114 -4.58 4.22 -26.87
CA SER A 114 -4.02 4.95 -25.73
C SER A 114 -4.62 6.35 -25.52
N SER A 115 -5.64 6.71 -26.31
CA SER A 115 -6.33 8.00 -26.28
C SER A 115 -7.74 7.86 -26.89
N PRO A 116 -8.76 8.61 -26.42
CA PRO A 116 -8.71 9.61 -25.35
C PRO A 116 -8.62 8.98 -23.95
N TRP A 117 -7.98 9.69 -23.01
CA TRP A 117 -7.68 9.14 -21.68
C TRP A 117 -8.94 8.84 -20.85
N SER A 118 -10.05 9.53 -21.09
CA SER A 118 -11.35 9.24 -20.47
C SER A 118 -11.78 7.79 -20.71
N ASP A 119 -11.67 7.35 -21.96
CA ASP A 119 -12.17 6.06 -22.42
C ASP A 119 -11.20 4.96 -22.03
N VAL A 120 -9.90 5.25 -22.10
CA VAL A 120 -8.85 4.38 -21.56
C VAL A 120 -9.09 4.14 -20.07
N GLN A 121 -9.29 5.19 -19.27
CA GLN A 121 -9.53 5.04 -17.83
C GLN A 121 -10.78 4.20 -17.53
N LEU A 122 -11.88 4.42 -18.26
CA LEU A 122 -13.10 3.63 -18.11
C LEU A 122 -12.86 2.15 -18.46
N ASN A 123 -12.21 1.87 -19.57
CA ASN A 123 -11.93 0.52 -20.05
C ASN A 123 -10.93 -0.21 -19.14
N TRP A 124 -9.97 0.51 -18.54
CA TRP A 124 -9.06 -0.03 -17.54
C TRP A 124 -9.79 -0.44 -16.26
N ARG A 125 -10.79 0.34 -15.83
CA ARG A 125 -11.63 -0.03 -14.68
C ARG A 125 -12.44 -1.30 -14.97
N LYS A 126 -13.08 -1.37 -16.15
CA LYS A 126 -13.85 -2.54 -16.59
C LYS A 126 -13.02 -3.84 -16.61
N THR A 127 -11.76 -3.75 -17.03
CA THR A 127 -10.88 -4.93 -17.18
C THR A 127 -10.03 -5.24 -15.95
N PHE A 128 -10.14 -4.46 -14.87
CA PHE A 128 -9.25 -4.55 -13.70
C PHE A 128 -9.23 -5.95 -13.07
N LYS A 129 -10.40 -6.51 -12.72
CA LYS A 129 -10.50 -7.81 -12.04
C LYS A 129 -9.84 -8.92 -12.86
N LYS A 130 -10.16 -8.97 -14.15
CA LYS A 130 -9.64 -9.97 -15.09
C LYS A 130 -8.12 -9.86 -15.26
N ARG A 131 -7.61 -8.65 -15.52
CA ARG A 131 -6.17 -8.41 -15.63
C ARG A 131 -5.41 -8.69 -14.34
N ARG A 132 -5.98 -8.37 -13.17
CA ARG A 132 -5.41 -8.72 -11.87
C ARG A 132 -5.31 -10.23 -11.73
N ASN A 133 -6.38 -10.96 -12.06
CA ASN A 133 -6.40 -12.41 -11.99
C ASN A 133 -5.37 -13.01 -12.94
N GLU A 134 -5.27 -12.54 -14.18
CA GLU A 134 -4.25 -12.97 -15.14
C GLU A 134 -2.83 -12.74 -14.64
N ILE A 135 -2.54 -11.59 -14.02
CA ILE A 135 -1.23 -11.34 -13.40
C ILE A 135 -0.98 -12.36 -12.29
N LEU A 136 -1.94 -12.57 -11.39
CA LEU A 136 -1.79 -13.52 -10.28
C LEU A 136 -1.64 -14.97 -10.77
N THR A 137 -2.35 -15.37 -11.82
CA THR A 137 -2.24 -16.72 -12.40
C THR A 137 -0.95 -16.89 -13.21
N ASN A 138 -0.55 -15.89 -14.00
CA ASN A 138 0.66 -15.96 -14.83
C ASN A 138 1.94 -15.89 -13.99
N PHE A 139 1.95 -15.14 -12.88
CA PHE A 139 3.08 -15.15 -11.94
C PHE A 139 3.25 -16.50 -11.21
N CYS A 140 2.23 -17.36 -11.19
CA CYS A 140 2.37 -18.73 -10.67
C CYS A 140 2.92 -19.73 -11.71
N ILE A 141 2.93 -19.38 -13.00
CA ILE A 141 3.30 -20.31 -14.09
C ILE A 141 4.67 -19.98 -14.70
N THR A 142 5.18 -18.76 -14.58
CA THR A 142 6.53 -18.43 -15.03
C THR A 142 7.47 -18.28 -13.84
N ASN A 143 8.13 -19.39 -13.47
CA ASN A 143 9.53 -19.30 -13.09
C ASN A 143 10.26 -18.58 -14.22
N TRP A 144 10.78 -17.39 -13.95
CA TRP A 144 11.73 -16.73 -14.83
C TRP A 144 13.01 -16.44 -14.03
N PRO A 145 14.20 -16.73 -14.60
CA PRO A 145 15.50 -16.70 -13.93
C PRO A 145 15.92 -15.32 -13.38
#